data_AF-A0A3C1Q2Z0-F1
#
_entry.id   AF-A0A3C1Q2Z0-F1
#
_cell.length_a   1.000
_cell.length_b   1.000
_cell.length_c   1.000
_cell.angle_alpha   90.00
_cell.angle_beta   90.00
_cell.angle_gamma   90.00
#
_symmetry.space_group_name_H-M   'P 1'
#
loop_
_entity.id
_entity.type
_entity.pdbx_description
1 polymer ?
#
loop_
_entity_poly.entity_id
_entity_poly.type
_entity_poly.pdbx_seq_one_letter_code
_entity_poly.pdbx_strand_id
1 'polypeptide(L)'
;MSSDPTAAEITRKAKSNLAFALRCVPADRRRHLVSFYAFCRVIDDLADDLELPLEEKKKGLAGWKEIFANNTINADLGLVDLQSDILKVRDIYDIPSDYLTNVIEGCQMDLQPQRFETWQDLQEYSYRVASSVGLVCLPLFAADASRSHEYAVALGHALQLTNILRDIGEDLSNGDRIYVPLHDLSRFEYT
;
A
#
# COMPACT_ATOMS: atom_id res chain seq x y z
N MET A 1 -7.81 26.73 11.00
CA MET A 1 -7.83 25.48 10.24
C MET A 1 -6.38 25.10 10.01
N SER A 2 -5.90 24.04 10.67
CA SER A 2 -4.59 23.49 10.32
C SER A 2 -4.70 23.05 8.87
N SER A 3 -3.87 23.57 7.99
CA SER A 3 -3.78 23.07 6.61
C SER A 3 -3.38 21.60 6.66
N ASP A 4 -4.03 20.77 5.86
CA ASP A 4 -3.64 19.37 5.70
C ASP A 4 -2.16 19.26 5.32
N PRO A 5 -1.44 18.23 5.79
CA PRO A 5 -0.06 18.03 5.41
C PRO A 5 0.04 17.72 3.91
N THR A 6 1.02 18.32 3.26
CA THR A 6 1.33 18.03 1.84
C THR A 6 1.91 16.63 1.67
N ALA A 7 1.81 16.06 0.46
CA ALA A 7 2.42 14.76 0.14
C ALA A 7 3.93 14.70 0.46
N ALA A 8 4.64 15.81 0.24
CA ALA A 8 6.06 15.93 0.55
C ALA A 8 6.34 15.90 2.07
N GLU A 9 5.46 16.48 2.88
CA GLU A 9 5.57 16.44 4.34
C GLU A 9 5.31 15.04 4.90
N ILE A 10 4.27 14.36 4.39
CA ILE A 10 3.96 12.96 4.73
C ILE A 10 5.16 12.07 4.40
N THR A 11 5.65 12.16 3.15
CA THR A 11 6.79 11.36 2.66
C THR A 11 8.05 11.57 3.49
N ARG A 12 8.38 12.83 3.82
CA ARG A 12 9.58 13.16 4.59
C ARG A 12 9.52 12.62 6.02
N LYS A 13 8.34 12.57 6.64
CA LYS A 13 8.14 12.07 8.00
C LYS A 13 8.25 10.55 8.10
N ALA A 14 7.92 9.81 7.04
CA ALA A 14 7.89 8.35 7.04
C ALA A 14 9.26 7.65 7.12
N LYS A 15 10.40 8.40 7.10
CA LYS A 15 11.78 7.89 7.31
C LYS A 15 12.16 6.65 6.48
N SER A 16 11.61 6.49 5.28
CA SER A 16 11.84 5.32 4.42
C SER A 16 13.12 5.43 3.58
N ASN A 17 13.69 4.28 3.21
CA ASN A 17 14.76 4.13 2.22
C ASN A 17 14.36 4.62 0.80
N LEU A 18 13.07 4.94 0.60
CA LEU A 18 12.54 5.51 -0.64
C LEU A 18 13.29 6.77 -1.10
N ALA A 19 13.80 7.59 -0.18
CA ALA A 19 14.57 8.80 -0.54
C ALA A 19 15.78 8.49 -1.45
N PHE A 20 16.36 7.29 -1.33
CA PHE A 20 17.44 6.83 -2.19
C PHE A 20 16.94 6.44 -3.58
N ALA A 21 15.83 5.70 -3.67
CA ALA A 21 15.21 5.31 -4.95
C ALA A 21 14.70 6.51 -5.76
N LEU A 22 14.18 7.56 -5.08
CA LEU A 22 13.66 8.76 -5.72
C LEU A 22 14.72 9.66 -6.36
N ARG A 23 16.00 9.54 -5.96
CA ARG A 23 17.09 10.36 -6.52
C ARG A 23 17.40 9.99 -7.98
N CYS A 24 17.12 8.77 -8.39
CA CYS A 24 17.39 8.27 -9.74
C CYS A 24 16.31 8.66 -10.76
N VAL A 25 15.25 9.34 -10.34
CA VAL A 25 14.09 9.69 -11.17
C VAL A 25 14.09 11.18 -11.55
N PRO A 26 13.71 11.55 -12.79
CA PRO A 26 13.49 12.93 -13.21
C PRO A 26 12.57 13.71 -12.26
N ALA A 27 12.80 15.03 -12.13
CA ALA A 27 12.17 15.86 -11.10
C ALA A 27 10.63 15.94 -11.22
N ASP A 28 10.10 15.91 -12.43
CA ASP A 28 8.68 15.84 -12.74
C ASP A 28 8.05 14.55 -12.21
N ARG A 29 8.62 13.40 -12.57
CA ARG A 29 8.18 12.06 -12.11
C ARG A 29 8.39 11.84 -10.62
N ARG A 30 9.42 12.46 -10.03
CA ARG A 30 9.66 12.41 -8.58
C ARG A 30 8.48 12.98 -7.79
N ARG A 31 7.85 14.06 -8.26
CA ARG A 31 6.67 14.63 -7.59
C ARG A 31 5.51 13.63 -7.59
N HIS A 32 5.27 12.95 -8.70
CA HIS A 32 4.23 11.93 -8.82
C HIS A 32 4.49 10.72 -7.92
N LEU A 33 5.75 10.28 -7.82
CA LEU A 33 6.15 9.23 -6.87
C LEU A 33 5.98 9.66 -5.41
N VAL A 34 6.24 10.92 -5.08
CA VAL A 34 5.99 11.48 -3.74
C VAL A 34 4.50 11.46 -3.42
N SER A 35 3.62 11.85 -4.36
CA SER A 35 2.17 11.76 -4.17
C SER A 35 1.70 10.31 -4.01
N PHE A 36 2.21 9.38 -4.82
CA PHE A 36 1.87 7.96 -4.69
C PHE A 36 2.33 7.37 -3.36
N TYR A 37 3.56 7.66 -2.93
CA TYR A 37 4.05 7.18 -1.64
C TYR A 37 3.29 7.78 -0.46
N ALA A 38 2.95 9.07 -0.51
CA ALA A 38 2.12 9.70 0.50
C ALA A 38 0.74 9.05 0.58
N PHE A 39 0.14 8.67 -0.56
CA PHE A 39 -1.08 7.87 -0.59
C PHE A 39 -0.90 6.54 0.13
N CYS A 40 0.09 5.73 -0.25
CA CYS A 40 0.37 4.45 0.41
C CYS A 40 0.54 4.62 1.92
N ARG A 41 1.27 5.66 2.35
CA ARG A 41 1.52 5.92 3.76
C ARG A 41 0.26 6.32 4.52
N VAL A 42 -0.61 7.12 3.92
CA VAL A 42 -1.90 7.49 4.52
C VAL A 42 -2.81 6.28 4.72
N ILE A 43 -2.85 5.37 3.73
CA ILE A 43 -3.65 4.14 3.83
C ILE A 43 -3.09 3.21 4.92
N ASP A 44 -1.77 3.03 4.96
CA ASP A 44 -1.04 2.25 5.96
C ASP A 44 -1.26 2.80 7.38
N ASP A 45 -1.00 4.11 7.58
CA ASP A 45 -1.19 4.78 8.88
C ASP A 45 -2.66 4.69 9.34
N LEU A 46 -3.63 4.81 8.43
CA LEU A 46 -5.05 4.68 8.75
C LEU A 46 -5.42 3.27 9.24
N ALA A 47 -4.80 2.22 8.71
CA ALA A 47 -5.05 0.85 9.13
C ALA A 47 -4.36 0.53 10.47
N ASP A 48 -3.13 1.02 10.66
CA ASP A 48 -2.30 0.69 11.83
C ASP A 48 -2.47 1.62 13.04
N ASP A 49 -3.24 2.72 12.93
CA ASP A 49 -3.52 3.63 14.05
C ASP A 49 -4.20 2.91 15.22
N LEU A 50 -3.50 2.67 16.33
CA LEU A 50 -4.02 1.93 17.48
C LEU A 50 -5.05 2.71 18.31
N GLU A 51 -5.12 4.04 18.14
CA GLU A 51 -6.05 4.91 18.86
C GLU A 51 -7.38 5.07 18.11
N LEU A 52 -7.38 4.89 16.79
CA LEU A 52 -8.56 5.05 15.96
C LEU A 52 -9.52 3.85 16.08
N PRO A 53 -10.83 4.06 16.36
CA PRO A 53 -11.81 2.98 16.41
C PRO A 53 -11.91 2.21 15.09
N LEU A 54 -12.13 0.90 15.16
CA LEU A 54 -12.23 0.02 13.98
C LEU A 54 -13.24 0.52 12.93
N GLU A 55 -14.39 1.03 13.37
CA GLU A 55 -15.42 1.53 12.45
C GLU A 55 -14.97 2.82 11.73
N GLU A 56 -14.15 3.65 12.37
CA GLU A 56 -13.57 4.83 11.73
C GLU A 56 -12.49 4.44 10.71
N LYS A 57 -11.65 3.44 11.02
CA LYS A 57 -10.70 2.87 10.06
C LYS A 57 -11.40 2.34 8.81
N LYS A 58 -12.44 1.51 9.00
CA LYS A 58 -13.24 0.95 7.90
C LYS A 58 -13.86 2.06 7.06
N LYS A 59 -14.47 3.07 7.71
CA LYS A 59 -15.09 4.21 7.02
C LYS A 59 -14.06 4.99 6.20
N GLY A 60 -12.88 5.26 6.77
CA GLY A 60 -11.81 5.98 6.07
C GLY A 60 -11.31 5.22 4.85
N LEU A 61 -11.00 3.92 4.99
CA LEU A 61 -10.53 3.08 3.89
C LEU A 61 -11.61 2.92 2.80
N ALA A 62 -12.87 2.74 3.20
CA ALA A 62 -13.99 2.70 2.26
C ALA A 62 -14.13 4.02 1.49
N GLY A 63 -14.04 5.16 2.19
CA GLY A 63 -14.07 6.47 1.55
C GLY A 63 -12.93 6.68 0.56
N TRP A 64 -11.71 6.22 0.87
CA TRP A 64 -10.59 6.25 -0.07
C TRP A 64 -10.83 5.38 -1.31
N LYS A 65 -11.49 4.23 -1.15
CA LYS A 65 -11.88 3.37 -2.28
C LYS A 65 -12.93 4.04 -3.16
N GLU A 66 -13.90 4.75 -2.57
CA GLU A 66 -14.93 5.49 -3.30
C GLU A 66 -14.35 6.61 -4.18
N ILE A 67 -13.23 7.23 -3.79
CA ILE A 67 -12.54 8.24 -4.61
C ILE A 67 -12.17 7.68 -5.98
N PHE A 68 -11.63 6.46 -6.02
CA PHE A 68 -11.23 5.80 -7.26
C PHE A 68 -12.42 5.23 -8.03
N ALA A 69 -13.43 4.71 -7.34
CA ALA A 69 -14.64 4.17 -7.96
C ALA A 69 -15.49 5.25 -8.65
N ASN A 70 -15.63 6.41 -8.02
CA ASN A 70 -16.47 7.52 -8.50
C ASN A 70 -15.68 8.60 -9.23
N ASN A 71 -14.35 8.51 -9.26
CA ASN A 71 -13.45 9.52 -9.79
C ASN A 71 -13.72 10.93 -9.21
N THR A 72 -13.92 11.01 -7.89
CA THR A 72 -14.25 12.27 -7.21
C THR A 72 -13.52 12.38 -5.88
N ILE A 73 -13.20 13.60 -5.48
CA ILE A 73 -12.63 13.91 -4.17
C ILE A 73 -13.73 13.75 -3.10
N ASN A 74 -13.35 13.24 -1.94
CA ASN A 74 -14.16 13.19 -0.73
C ASN A 74 -13.57 14.15 0.32
N ALA A 75 -14.16 15.35 0.44
CA ALA A 75 -13.67 16.37 1.37
C ALA A 75 -13.75 15.98 2.85
N ASP A 76 -14.66 15.07 3.21
CA ASP A 76 -14.85 14.64 4.61
C ASP A 76 -13.68 13.79 5.13
N LEU A 77 -12.86 13.23 4.23
CA LEU A 77 -11.64 12.50 4.60
C LEU A 77 -10.43 13.42 4.83
N GLY A 78 -10.55 14.72 4.54
CA GLY A 78 -9.40 15.63 4.48
C GLY A 78 -8.40 15.23 3.40
N LEU A 79 -7.18 15.79 3.43
CA LEU A 79 -6.11 15.49 2.47
C LEU A 79 -6.52 15.74 1.01
N VAL A 80 -7.39 16.72 0.78
CA VAL A 80 -8.01 17.01 -0.54
C VAL A 80 -6.96 17.18 -1.64
N ASP A 81 -5.84 17.83 -1.33
CA ASP A 81 -4.73 18.01 -2.26
C ASP A 81 -4.09 16.66 -2.65
N LEU A 82 -3.87 15.77 -1.68
CA LEU A 82 -3.33 14.44 -1.95
C LEU A 82 -4.30 13.59 -2.77
N GLN A 83 -5.60 13.66 -2.48
CA GLN A 83 -6.64 12.99 -3.26
C GLN A 83 -6.63 13.47 -4.72
N SER A 84 -6.56 14.79 -4.93
CA SER A 84 -6.46 15.37 -6.26
C SER A 84 -5.18 14.93 -6.98
N ASP A 85 -4.05 14.92 -6.28
CA ASP A 85 -2.76 14.56 -6.84
C ASP A 85 -2.72 13.08 -7.25
N ILE A 86 -3.24 12.15 -6.43
CA ILE A 86 -3.21 10.74 -6.79
C ILE A 86 -4.14 10.41 -7.96
N LEU A 87 -5.30 11.07 -8.07
CA LEU A 87 -6.18 10.97 -9.24
C LEU A 87 -5.48 11.48 -10.51
N LYS A 88 -4.80 12.64 -10.43
CA LYS A 88 -4.01 13.17 -11.55
C LYS A 88 -2.89 12.21 -11.96
N VAL A 89 -2.17 11.64 -10.99
CA VAL A 89 -1.11 10.67 -11.27
C VAL A 89 -1.69 9.45 -11.98
N ARG A 90 -2.81 8.92 -11.50
CA ARG A 90 -3.51 7.82 -12.15
C ARG A 90 -3.81 8.14 -13.62
N ASP A 91 -4.38 9.31 -13.88
CA ASP A 91 -4.83 9.72 -15.22
C ASP A 91 -3.68 10.04 -16.17
N ILE A 92 -2.60 10.66 -15.69
CA ILE A 92 -1.41 11.00 -16.52
C ILE A 92 -0.71 9.74 -17.04
N TYR A 93 -0.78 8.64 -16.29
CA TYR A 93 -0.04 7.41 -16.56
C TYR A 93 -0.93 6.23 -16.93
N ASP A 94 -2.23 6.46 -17.14
CA ASP A 94 -3.23 5.43 -17.42
C ASP A 94 -3.16 4.23 -16.45
N ILE A 95 -2.93 4.52 -15.16
CA ILE A 95 -2.81 3.49 -14.12
C ILE A 95 -4.22 2.91 -13.85
N PRO A 96 -4.41 1.59 -13.92
CA PRO A 96 -5.66 0.97 -13.51
C PRO A 96 -5.98 1.28 -12.04
N SER A 97 -7.18 1.82 -11.77
CA SER A 97 -7.66 2.10 -10.40
C SER A 97 -7.62 0.86 -9.50
N ASP A 98 -7.69 -0.33 -10.08
CA ASP A 98 -7.61 -1.61 -9.36
C ASP A 98 -6.30 -1.76 -8.60
N TYR A 99 -5.17 -1.25 -9.11
CA TYR A 99 -3.90 -1.33 -8.39
C TYR A 99 -3.89 -0.46 -7.13
N LEU A 100 -4.53 0.72 -7.18
CA LEU A 100 -4.65 1.61 -6.02
C LEU A 100 -5.69 1.06 -5.03
N THR A 101 -6.79 0.50 -5.54
CA THR A 101 -7.84 -0.14 -4.74
C THR A 101 -7.31 -1.39 -4.04
N ASN A 102 -6.47 -2.19 -4.70
CA ASN A 102 -5.83 -3.36 -4.10
C ASN A 102 -5.00 -3.00 -2.88
N VAL A 103 -4.26 -1.88 -2.90
CA VAL A 103 -3.49 -1.42 -1.73
C VAL A 103 -4.42 -1.13 -0.55
N ILE A 104 -5.55 -0.46 -0.80
CA ILE A 104 -6.57 -0.18 0.22
C ILE A 104 -7.17 -1.48 0.76
N GLU A 105 -7.55 -2.40 -0.12
CA GLU A 105 -8.14 -3.67 0.26
C GLU A 105 -7.16 -4.54 1.05
N GLY A 106 -5.88 -4.52 0.71
CA GLY A 106 -4.83 -5.17 1.48
C GLY A 106 -4.76 -4.63 2.92
N CYS A 107 -4.70 -3.30 3.09
CA CYS A 107 -4.73 -2.69 4.42
C CYS A 107 -6.05 -2.92 5.17
N GLN A 108 -7.17 -3.09 4.45
CA GLN A 108 -8.46 -3.48 5.06
C GLN A 108 -8.42 -4.89 5.64
N MET A 109 -7.68 -5.83 5.04
CA MET A 109 -7.50 -7.17 5.59
C MET A 109 -6.86 -7.07 6.99
N ASP A 110 -5.82 -6.25 7.13
CA ASP A 110 -5.05 -6.11 8.37
C ASP A 110 -5.81 -5.46 9.55
N LEU A 111 -7.06 -5.04 9.34
CA LEU A 111 -7.97 -4.60 10.41
C LEU A 111 -8.48 -5.74 11.30
N GLN A 112 -8.30 -6.99 10.88
CA GLN A 112 -8.62 -8.18 11.65
C GLN A 112 -7.39 -9.09 11.74
N PRO A 113 -7.27 -9.91 12.80
CA PRO A 113 -6.18 -10.89 12.91
C PRO A 113 -6.09 -11.74 11.64
N GLN A 114 -4.94 -11.69 10.97
CA GLN A 114 -4.72 -12.42 9.73
C GLN A 114 -4.31 -13.86 9.99
N ARG A 115 -4.98 -14.79 9.31
CA ARG A 115 -4.68 -16.22 9.28
C ARG A 115 -4.90 -16.72 7.85
N PHE A 116 -3.81 -16.98 7.15
CA PHE A 116 -3.88 -17.56 5.80
C PHE A 116 -3.86 -19.08 5.92
N GLU A 117 -4.83 -19.75 5.29
CA GLU A 117 -4.84 -21.22 5.27
C GLU A 117 -3.70 -21.74 4.39
N THR A 118 -3.54 -21.13 3.22
CA THR A 118 -2.63 -21.61 2.17
C THR A 118 -1.65 -20.54 1.70
N TRP A 119 -0.61 -21.01 1.02
CA TRP A 119 0.33 -20.14 0.29
C TRP A 119 -0.38 -19.24 -0.73
N GLN A 120 -1.44 -19.72 -1.38
CA GLN A 120 -2.21 -18.96 -2.35
C GLN A 120 -2.93 -17.78 -1.71
N ASP A 121 -3.49 -17.96 -0.52
CA ASP A 121 -4.15 -16.88 0.22
C ASP A 121 -3.13 -15.80 0.61
N LEU A 122 -1.93 -16.22 1.06
CA LEU A 122 -0.83 -15.30 1.34
C LEU A 122 -0.34 -14.58 0.06
N GLN A 123 -0.27 -15.28 -1.08
CA GLN A 123 0.10 -14.65 -2.35
C GLN A 123 -0.91 -13.59 -2.78
N GLU A 124 -2.21 -13.83 -2.61
CA GLU A 124 -3.26 -12.85 -2.93
C GLU A 124 -3.14 -11.60 -2.03
N TYR A 125 -2.92 -11.79 -0.73
CA TYR A 125 -2.63 -10.69 0.19
C TYR A 125 -1.38 -9.92 -0.26
N SER A 126 -0.28 -10.63 -0.53
CA SER A 126 0.98 -10.04 -0.97
C SER A 126 0.85 -9.30 -2.31
N TYR A 127 0.00 -9.79 -3.21
CA TYR A 127 -0.29 -9.11 -4.47
C TYR A 127 -0.93 -7.74 -4.23
N ARG A 128 -1.84 -7.67 -3.26
CA ARG A 128 -2.56 -6.45 -2.90
C ARG A 128 -1.65 -5.40 -2.27
N VAL A 129 -0.94 -5.79 -1.21
CA VAL A 129 -0.14 -4.83 -0.42
C VAL A 129 1.21 -4.48 -1.05
N ALA A 130 1.76 -5.30 -1.95
CA ALA A 130 3.11 -5.07 -2.49
C ALA A 130 3.22 -5.14 -4.02
N SER A 131 2.67 -6.17 -4.68
CA SER A 131 2.78 -6.27 -6.14
C SER A 131 2.04 -5.14 -6.86
N SER A 132 0.85 -4.78 -6.38
CA SER A 132 0.08 -3.65 -6.91
C SER A 132 0.84 -2.32 -6.77
N VAL A 133 1.61 -2.13 -5.69
CA VAL A 133 2.49 -0.97 -5.53
C VAL A 133 3.58 -0.96 -6.61
N GLY A 134 4.19 -2.11 -6.87
CA GLY A 134 5.16 -2.27 -7.96
C GLY A 134 4.58 -1.96 -9.34
N LEU A 135 3.34 -2.38 -9.59
CA LEU A 135 2.64 -2.15 -10.86
C LEU A 135 2.32 -0.67 -11.08
N VAL A 136 1.93 0.07 -10.04
CA VAL A 136 1.78 1.54 -10.11
C VAL A 136 3.12 2.21 -10.41
N CYS A 137 4.23 1.68 -9.89
CA CYS A 137 5.55 2.25 -10.08
C CYS A 137 6.10 2.09 -11.51
N LEU A 138 5.66 1.08 -12.27
CA LEU A 138 6.17 0.82 -13.63
C LEU A 138 6.08 2.05 -14.55
N PRO A 139 4.90 2.65 -14.79
CA PRO A 139 4.82 3.83 -15.64
C PRO A 139 5.52 5.05 -15.02
N LEU A 140 5.56 5.17 -13.69
CA LEU A 140 6.26 6.25 -12.98
C LEU A 140 7.78 6.22 -13.21
N PHE A 141 8.36 5.02 -13.30
CA PHE A 141 9.77 4.82 -13.64
C PHE A 141 10.07 4.77 -15.14
N ALA A 142 9.06 4.89 -16.01
CA ALA A 142 9.18 4.71 -17.46
C ALA A 142 9.69 3.31 -17.85
N ALA A 143 9.33 2.29 -17.08
CA ALA A 143 9.72 0.92 -17.36
C ALA A 143 8.80 0.32 -18.44
N ASP A 144 9.35 0.00 -19.61
CA ASP A 144 8.61 -0.45 -20.79
C ASP A 144 9.05 -1.82 -21.34
N ALA A 145 10.01 -2.47 -20.68
CA ALA A 145 10.46 -3.79 -21.09
C ALA A 145 9.34 -4.82 -21.01
N SER A 146 9.33 -5.79 -21.94
CA SER A 146 8.28 -6.81 -22.02
C SER A 146 8.05 -7.60 -20.74
N ARG A 147 9.09 -7.76 -19.91
CA ARG A 147 9.06 -8.50 -18.64
C ARG A 147 8.84 -7.62 -17.41
N SER A 148 8.68 -6.30 -17.57
CA SER A 148 8.56 -5.37 -16.43
C SER A 148 7.35 -5.69 -15.55
N HIS A 149 6.23 -6.10 -16.14
CA HIS A 149 5.03 -6.50 -15.39
C HIS A 149 5.30 -7.72 -14.50
N GLU A 150 5.79 -8.82 -15.10
CA GLU A 150 6.15 -10.05 -14.36
C GLU A 150 7.17 -9.76 -13.26
N TYR A 151 8.16 -8.92 -13.56
CA TYR A 151 9.19 -8.53 -12.61
C TYR A 151 8.62 -7.75 -11.43
N ALA A 152 7.73 -6.77 -11.69
CA ALA A 152 7.11 -5.98 -10.63
C ALA A 152 6.28 -6.85 -9.67
N VAL A 153 5.53 -7.81 -10.22
CA VAL A 153 4.75 -8.76 -9.42
C VAL A 153 5.66 -9.67 -8.59
N ALA A 154 6.69 -10.26 -9.21
CA ALA A 154 7.63 -11.13 -8.50
C ALA A 154 8.41 -10.38 -7.41
N LEU A 155 8.83 -9.14 -7.69
CA LEU A 155 9.52 -8.29 -6.72
C LEU A 155 8.61 -7.90 -5.56
N GLY A 156 7.36 -7.54 -5.83
CA GLY A 156 6.36 -7.25 -4.79
C GLY A 156 6.19 -8.41 -3.83
N HIS A 157 6.01 -9.62 -4.36
CA HIS A 157 5.96 -10.83 -3.54
C HIS A 157 7.22 -11.04 -2.72
N ALA A 158 8.40 -10.95 -3.34
CA ALA A 158 9.67 -11.16 -2.65
C ALA A 158 9.89 -10.15 -1.50
N LEU A 159 9.56 -8.88 -1.72
CA LEU A 159 9.68 -7.84 -0.70
C LEU A 159 8.69 -8.04 0.44
N GLN A 160 7.44 -8.41 0.16
CA GLN A 160 6.46 -8.65 1.22
C GLN A 160 6.79 -9.89 2.04
N LEU A 161 7.24 -10.96 1.40
CA LEU A 161 7.74 -12.14 2.11
C LEU A 161 8.95 -11.79 2.99
N THR A 162 9.82 -10.91 2.50
CA THR A 162 10.95 -10.41 3.30
C THR A 162 10.48 -9.66 4.54
N ASN A 163 9.46 -8.80 4.43
CA ASN A 163 8.87 -8.11 5.59
C ASN A 163 8.26 -9.12 6.58
N ILE A 164 7.41 -10.02 6.10
CA ILE A 164 6.78 -11.05 6.95
C ILE A 164 7.82 -11.88 7.71
N LEU A 165 8.87 -12.34 7.03
CA LEU A 165 9.91 -13.16 7.66
C LEU A 165 10.77 -12.35 8.65
N ARG A 166 10.94 -11.05 8.43
CA ARG A 166 11.67 -10.16 9.33
C ARG A 166 10.88 -9.87 10.60
N ASP A 167 9.56 -9.73 10.48
CA ASP A 167 8.71 -9.08 11.50
C ASP A 167 7.76 -10.05 12.23
N ILE A 168 7.91 -11.39 12.06
CA ILE A 168 7.04 -12.44 12.65
C ILE A 168 6.64 -12.16 14.12
N GLY A 169 7.61 -11.86 14.99
CA GLY A 169 7.35 -11.64 16.42
C GLY A 169 6.65 -10.31 16.71
N GLU A 170 6.94 -9.28 15.91
CA GLU A 170 6.28 -7.97 16.02
C GLU A 170 4.83 -8.07 15.56
N ASP A 171 4.59 -8.74 14.42
CA ASP A 171 3.24 -8.99 13.88
C ASP A 171 2.36 -9.78 14.87
N LEU A 172 2.92 -10.80 15.53
CA LEU A 172 2.20 -11.55 16.56
C LEU A 172 1.85 -10.66 17.77
N SER A 173 2.77 -9.79 18.18
CA SER A 173 2.57 -8.87 19.30
C SER A 173 1.55 -7.76 18.97
N ASN A 174 1.52 -7.33 17.70
CA ASN A 174 0.70 -6.24 17.20
C ASN A 174 -0.58 -6.79 16.55
N GLY A 175 -1.56 -7.12 17.40
CA GLY A 175 -2.90 -7.50 16.94
C GLY A 175 -3.05 -8.97 16.57
N ASP A 176 -2.15 -9.83 17.08
CA ASP A 176 -2.21 -11.28 16.89
C ASP A 176 -2.24 -11.65 15.41
N ARG A 177 -1.36 -11.05 14.59
CA ARG A 177 -1.27 -11.30 13.15
C ARG A 177 -0.30 -12.47 12.88
N ILE A 178 -0.72 -13.44 12.07
CA ILE A 178 0.12 -14.57 11.63
C ILE A 178 -0.01 -14.70 10.11
N TYR A 179 1.00 -14.20 9.39
CA TYR A 179 1.03 -14.22 7.93
C TYR A 179 1.55 -15.54 7.35
N VAL A 180 2.34 -16.32 8.12
CA VAL A 180 2.82 -17.63 7.67
C VAL A 180 1.61 -18.57 7.51
N PRO A 181 1.44 -19.25 6.37
CA PRO A 181 0.26 -20.08 6.15
C PRO A 181 0.12 -21.21 7.17
N LEU A 182 -1.10 -21.47 7.63
CA LEU A 182 -1.40 -22.48 8.64
C LEU A 182 -1.04 -23.89 8.16
N HIS A 183 -1.26 -24.19 6.88
CA HIS A 183 -0.82 -25.45 6.29
C HIS A 183 0.71 -25.63 6.36
N ASP A 184 1.48 -24.56 6.15
CA ASP A 184 2.93 -24.62 6.24
C ASP A 184 3.38 -24.77 7.71
N LEU A 185 2.79 -24.01 8.64
CA LEU A 185 3.05 -24.20 10.08
C LEU A 185 2.80 -25.65 10.50
N SER A 186 1.65 -26.22 10.12
CA SER A 186 1.32 -27.61 10.41
C SER A 186 2.29 -28.60 9.77
N ARG A 187 2.64 -28.39 8.48
CA ARG A 187 3.59 -29.23 7.75
C ARG A 187 4.97 -29.28 8.41
N PHE A 188 5.39 -28.18 9.01
CA PHE A 188 6.69 -28.06 9.69
C PHE A 188 6.60 -28.18 11.21
N GLU A 189 5.46 -28.64 11.75
CA GLU A 189 5.23 -28.92 13.18
C GLU A 189 5.36 -27.70 14.11
N TYR A 190 4.97 -26.51 13.62
CA TYR A 190 4.81 -25.29 14.39
C TYR A 190 3.36 -25.07 14.83
N THR A 191 3.18 -24.39 15.98
CA THR A 191 1.88 -24.06 16.59
C THR A 191 1.72 -22.56 16.78
#